data_AF-A0A939GZF3-F1
#
_entry.id   AF-A0A939GZF3-F1
#
_cell.length_a   1.000
_cell.length_b   1.000
_cell.length_c   1.000
_cell.angle_alpha   90.00
_cell.angle_beta   90.00
_cell.angle_gamma   90.00
#
_symmetry.space_group_name_H-M   'P 1'
#
loop_
_entity.id
_entity.type
_entity.pdbx_description
1 polymer ?
#
loop_
_entity_poly.entity_id
_entity_poly.type
_entity_poly.pdbx_seq_one_letter_code
_entity_poly.pdbx_strand_id
1 'polypeptide(L)' 'MQMLTDLFSTDYGLMSLAVIVFVIVMWIWFTILFLGKIRLGEDPEKTQTNLPKP' A
#
# COMPACT_ATOMS: atom_id res chain seq x y z
N MET A 1 -16.41 -21.21 -12.80
CA MET A 1 -16.62 -21.09 -11.34
C MET A 1 -15.86 -22.14 -10.53
N GLN A 2 -15.51 -23.30 -11.12
CA GLN A 2 -14.79 -24.38 -10.44
C GLN A 2 -13.41 -23.96 -9.88
N MET A 3 -12.62 -23.21 -10.65
CA MET A 3 -11.27 -22.78 -10.23
C MET A 3 -11.22 -21.84 -9.02
N LEU A 4 -12.26 -21.00 -8.81
CA LEU A 4 -12.30 -20.13 -7.64
C LEU A 4 -12.58 -20.97 -6.38
N THR A 5 -13.52 -21.91 -6.46
CA THR A 5 -13.77 -22.87 -5.39
C THR A 5 -12.55 -23.75 -5.11
N ASP A 6 -11.84 -24.22 -6.13
CA ASP A 6 -10.62 -25.02 -5.96
C ASP A 6 -9.50 -24.22 -5.26
N LEU A 7 -9.49 -22.90 -5.42
CA LEU A 7 -8.56 -21.99 -4.73
C LEU A 7 -8.86 -21.82 -3.23
N PHE A 8 -10.10 -22.08 -2.79
CA PHE A 8 -10.48 -22.00 -1.37
C PHE A 8 -10.64 -23.37 -0.71
N SER A 9 -10.87 -24.43 -1.49
CA SER A 9 -11.24 -25.77 -0.98
C SER A 9 -10.09 -26.77 -0.98
N THR A 10 -8.96 -26.47 -1.65
CA THR A 10 -7.78 -27.34 -1.67
C THR A 10 -6.69 -26.79 -0.75
N ASP A 11 -5.90 -27.69 -0.15
CA ASP A 11 -4.76 -27.33 0.72
C ASP A 11 -3.74 -26.43 0.01
N TYR A 12 -3.59 -26.60 -1.30
CA TYR A 12 -2.74 -25.77 -2.17
C TYR A 12 -3.34 -24.38 -2.43
N GLY A 13 -4.67 -24.31 -2.60
CA GLY A 13 -5.38 -23.06 -2.79
C GLY A 13 -5.30 -22.17 -1.56
N LEU A 14 -5.50 -22.74 -0.37
CA LEU A 14 -5.41 -22.02 0.90
C LEU A 14 -4.00 -21.47 1.16
N MET A 15 -2.96 -22.26 0.83
CA MET A 15 -1.56 -21.81 0.90
C MET A 15 -1.29 -20.64 -0.06
N SER A 16 -1.78 -20.73 -1.30
CA SER A 16 -1.68 -19.65 -2.28
C SER A 16 -2.40 -18.38 -1.81
N LEU A 17 -3.61 -18.53 -1.25
CA LEU A 17 -4.40 -17.43 -0.69
C LEU A 17 -3.65 -16.72 0.45
N ALA A 18 -2.98 -17.47 1.33
CA ALA A 18 -2.18 -16.88 2.40
C ALA A 18 -1.07 -15.97 1.86
N VAL A 19 -0.38 -16.40 0.79
CA VAL A 19 0.65 -15.58 0.12
C VAL A 19 0.03 -14.35 -0.54
N ILE A 20 -1.11 -14.50 -1.21
CA ILE A 20 -1.82 -13.38 -1.86
C ILE A 20 -2.20 -12.32 -0.82
N VAL A 21 -2.80 -12.73 0.30
CA VAL A 21 -3.16 -11.82 1.40
C VAL A 21 -1.91 -11.15 1.98
N PHE A 22 -0.83 -11.91 2.18
CA PHE A 22 0.43 -11.38 2.68
C PHE A 22 1.00 -10.29 1.76
N VAL A 23 1.02 -10.52 0.44
CA VAL A 23 1.50 -9.54 -0.54
C VAL A 23 0.62 -8.29 -0.54
N ILE A 24 -0.70 -8.42 -0.43
CA ILE A 24 -1.62 -7.27 -0.34
C ILE A 24 -1.35 -6.44 0.91
N VAL A 25 -1.18 -7.09 2.07
CA VAL A 25 -0.86 -6.41 3.34
C VAL A 25 0.48 -5.68 3.22
N MET A 26 1.50 -6.33 2.66
CA MET A 26 2.81 -5.71 2.41
C MET A 26 2.70 -4.51 1.46
N TRP A 27 1.93 -4.62 0.38
CA TRP A 27 1.70 -3.53 -0.56
C TRP A 27 1.06 -2.31 0.11
N ILE A 28 0.02 -2.52 0.93
CA ILE A 28 -0.62 -1.44 1.70
C ILE A 28 0.38 -0.83 2.69
N TRP A 29 1.14 -1.66 3.41
CA TRP A 29 2.13 -1.17 4.37
C TRP A 29 3.22 -0.33 3.72
N PHE A 30 3.75 -0.77 2.57
CA PHE A 30 4.73 -0.01 1.80
C PHE A 30 4.13 1.29 1.28
N THR A 31 2.93 1.27 0.70
CA THR A 31 2.30 2.50 0.20
C THR A 31 2.12 3.53 1.32
N ILE A 32 1.67 3.13 2.51
CA ILE A 32 1.55 4.01 3.68
C ILE A 32 2.93 4.55 4.12
N LEU A 33 3.95 3.69 4.23
CA LEU A 33 5.28 4.13 4.62
C LEU A 33 5.90 5.11 3.63
N PHE A 34 5.77 4.85 2.32
CA PHE A 34 6.31 5.71 1.29
C PHE A 34 5.53 7.03 1.21
N LEU A 35 4.19 7.01 1.24
CA LEU A 35 3.38 8.24 1.27
C LEU A 35 3.63 9.07 2.53
N GLY A 36 3.81 8.41 3.68
CA GLY A 36 4.16 9.06 4.95
C GLY A 36 5.51 9.77 4.87
N LYS A 37 6.53 9.16 4.26
CA LYS A 37 7.84 9.79 4.07
C LYS A 37 7.81 10.93 3.05
N ILE A 38 7.00 10.83 1.99
CA ILE A 38 6.82 11.91 1.02
C ILE A 38 6.16 13.14 1.68
N ARG A 39 5.14 12.92 2.52
CA ARG A 39 4.47 14.01 3.27
C ARG A 39 5.35 14.70 4.31
N LEU A 40 6.35 14.01 4.88
CA LEU A 40 7.34 14.66 5.76
C LEU A 40 8.43 15.42 4.99
N GLY A 41 8.64 15.11 3.70
CA GLY A 41 9.56 15.85 2.83
C GLY A 41 8.94 17.10 2.20
N GLU A 42 7.61 17.17 2.19
CA GLU A 42 6.86 18.37 1.83
C GLU A 42 6.68 19.22 3.09
N ASP A 43 7.73 19.93 3.44
CA ASP A 43 7.67 21.01 4.42
C ASP A 43 6.75 22.10 3.85
N PRO A 44 5.50 22.26 4.34
CA PRO A 44 4.57 23.28 3.82
C PRO A 44 5.10 24.71 4.06
N GLU A 45 6.19 24.86 4.83
CA GLU A 45 6.80 26.15 5.15
C GLU A 45 7.60 26.74 3.98
N LYS A 46 8.17 25.92 3.08
CA LYS A 46 8.99 26.42 1.96
C LYS A 46 8.19 26.97 0.79
N THR A 47 6.91 26.62 0.71
CA THR A 47 5.99 27.16 -0.31
C THR A 47 5.44 28.54 0.12
N GLN A 48 5.37 28.82 1.42
CA GLN A 48 4.78 30.07 1.96
C GLN A 48 5.81 31.20 2.14
N THR A 49 7.10 30.89 2.20
CA THR A 49 8.18 31.88 2.42
C THR A 49 8.64 32.61 1.15
N ASN A 50 8.19 32.19 -0.04
CA ASN A 50 8.55 32.80 -1.33
C ASN A 50 7.43 33.67 -1.94
N LEU A 51 6.40 34.03 -1.18
CA LEU A 51 5.41 34.99 -1.66
C LEU A 51 5.90 36.42 -1.40
N PRO A 52 6.14 37.26 -2.42
CA PRO A 52 6.37 38.68 -2.19
C PRO A 52 5.12 39.28 -1.54
N LYS A 53 5.28 39.78 -0.32
CA LYS A 53 4.25 40.50 0.42
C LYS A 53 3.93 41.81 -0.34
N PRO A 54 2.65 42.11 -0.64
CA PRO A 54 2.25 43.38 -1.25
C PRO A 54 2.51 44.58 -0.32
#